data_AF-A0A349PMR5-F1
#
_entry.id   AF-A0A349PMR5-F1
#
_cell.length_a   1.000
_cell.length_b   1.000
_cell.length_c   1.000
_cell.angle_alpha   90.00
_cell.angle_beta   90.00
_cell.angle_gamma   90.00
#
_symmetry.space_group_name_H-M   'P 1'
#
loop_
_entity.id
_entity.type
_entity.pdbx_description
1 polymer ?
#
loop_
_entity_poly.entity_id
_entity_poly.type
_entity_poly.pdbx_seq_one_letter_code
_entity_poly.pdbx_strand_id
1 'polypeptide(L)'
;MPATNDLGRATNGAANALLGKVNLTLGKWAEAVLALNKVSGYSLNADFAKNFGSANENGKESIFEVQFKANNTGEGSSYPNQVAPVGARALVGNIGTQRGENIPSKTLYDSFETGDLRRDISIGIFENRINYAKKMIEKPLTENNSDLNIIVMRFADVLLMRAEALNEQSYVANGEAFSLLNQIRNRAGLASLTSVNLPNQAAFRTAVYKERRHEFVSEFQRWFDLVRTGRAIAVMNASTSAFTVEQFELLFPIPLTAIDAINNPKILPQNPGY
;
A
#
# COMPACT_ATOMS: atom_id res chain seq x y z
N MET A 1 15.70 -4.05 -19.22
CA MET A 1 14.44 -4.68 -19.63
C MET A 1 13.89 -3.96 -20.86
N PRO A 2 13.02 -4.58 -21.68
CA PRO A 2 12.34 -3.86 -22.76
C PRO A 2 11.44 -2.72 -22.24
N ALA A 3 11.22 -1.70 -23.07
CA ALA A 3 10.42 -0.51 -22.74
C ALA A 3 8.90 -0.78 -22.75
N THR A 4 8.45 -1.78 -23.49
CA THR A 4 7.09 -2.35 -23.44
C THR A 4 7.23 -3.87 -23.54
N ASN A 5 6.68 -4.57 -22.56
CA ASN A 5 6.59 -6.02 -22.52
C ASN A 5 5.09 -6.38 -22.38
N ASP A 6 4.73 -7.64 -22.64
CA ASP A 6 3.36 -8.11 -22.44
C ASP A 6 2.76 -7.64 -21.11
N LEU A 7 1.47 -7.34 -21.11
CA LEU A 7 0.70 -6.92 -19.94
C LEU A 7 1.01 -7.82 -18.73
N GLY A 8 1.28 -7.23 -17.57
CA GLY A 8 1.58 -7.95 -16.33
C GLY A 8 3.04 -8.39 -16.13
N ARG A 9 3.92 -8.28 -17.14
CA ARG A 9 5.36 -8.57 -16.97
C ARG A 9 6.10 -7.40 -16.31
N ALA A 10 7.16 -7.71 -15.57
CA ALA A 10 8.04 -6.68 -15.00
C ALA A 10 8.70 -5.83 -16.09
N THR A 11 8.65 -4.50 -15.91
CA THR A 11 9.19 -3.49 -16.84
C THR A 11 10.41 -2.78 -16.25
N ASN A 12 11.09 -1.96 -17.04
CA ASN A 12 12.10 -1.02 -16.50
C ASN A 12 11.48 -0.07 -15.46
N GLY A 13 10.21 0.31 -15.65
CA GLY A 13 9.47 1.14 -14.69
C GLY A 13 9.33 0.44 -13.35
N ALA A 14 8.94 -0.85 -13.35
CA ALA A 14 8.85 -1.65 -12.13
C ALA A 14 10.20 -1.80 -11.42
N ALA A 15 11.28 -2.07 -12.16
CA ALA A 15 12.62 -2.16 -11.59
C ALA A 15 13.08 -0.85 -10.93
N ASN A 16 12.86 0.29 -11.59
CA ASN A 16 13.23 1.60 -11.07
C ASN A 16 12.34 2.05 -9.89
N ALA A 17 11.04 1.73 -9.92
CA ALA A 17 10.14 1.99 -8.80
C ALA A 17 10.57 1.21 -7.55
N LEU A 18 10.90 -0.08 -7.71
CA LEU A 18 11.42 -0.91 -6.61
C LEU A 18 12.77 -0.40 -6.10
N LEU A 19 13.69 -0.04 -7.00
CA LEU A 19 14.99 0.53 -6.62
C LEU A 19 14.82 1.85 -5.84
N GLY A 20 13.91 2.72 -6.29
CA GLY A 20 13.56 3.94 -5.58
C GLY A 20 13.04 3.68 -4.17
N LYS A 21 12.18 2.66 -4.02
CA LYS A 21 11.65 2.22 -2.72
C LYS A 21 12.72 1.66 -1.79
N VAL A 22 13.65 0.86 -2.31
CA VAL A 22 14.81 0.36 -1.57
C VAL A 22 15.68 1.52 -1.10
N ASN A 23 16.04 2.45 -1.99
CA ASN A 23 16.84 3.61 -1.63
C ASN A 23 16.15 4.50 -0.58
N LEU A 24 14.82 4.72 -0.72
CA LEU A 24 14.03 5.45 0.27
C LEU A 24 14.07 4.76 1.65
N THR A 25 13.94 3.43 1.68
CA THR A 25 14.02 2.64 2.91
C THR A 25 15.40 2.74 3.57
N LEU A 26 16.46 2.82 2.75
CA LEU A 26 17.85 2.96 3.22
C LEU A 26 18.25 4.42 3.55
N GLY A 27 17.34 5.40 3.43
CA GLY A 27 17.65 6.81 3.63
C GLY A 27 18.53 7.44 2.53
N LYS A 28 18.66 6.78 1.38
CA LYS A 28 19.44 7.23 0.22
C LYS A 28 18.58 8.11 -0.68
N TRP A 29 18.29 9.32 -0.22
CA TRP A 29 17.27 10.19 -0.81
C TRP A 29 17.59 10.62 -2.26
N ALA A 30 18.84 10.99 -2.53
CA ALA A 30 19.26 11.41 -3.86
C ALA A 30 19.15 10.25 -4.87
N GLU A 31 19.59 9.06 -4.47
CA GLU A 31 19.51 7.84 -5.27
C GLU A 31 18.07 7.37 -5.46
N ALA A 32 17.20 7.60 -4.47
CA ALA A 32 15.77 7.37 -4.61
C ALA A 32 15.18 8.25 -5.70
N VAL A 33 15.45 9.56 -5.68
CA VAL A 33 14.98 10.49 -6.74
C VAL A 33 15.53 10.09 -8.11
N LEU A 34 16.82 9.77 -8.23
CA LEU A 34 17.44 9.35 -9.49
C LEU A 34 16.79 8.09 -10.07
N ALA A 35 16.44 7.11 -9.24
CA ALA A 35 15.72 5.92 -9.67
C ALA A 35 14.27 6.24 -10.08
N LEU A 36 13.54 6.97 -9.23
CA LEU A 36 12.13 7.31 -9.46
C LEU A 36 11.92 8.20 -10.70
N ASN A 37 12.89 9.05 -11.06
CA ASN A 37 12.87 9.86 -12.29
C ASN A 37 12.91 9.02 -13.58
N LYS A 38 13.39 7.78 -13.50
CA LYS A 38 13.44 6.85 -14.63
C LYS A 38 12.12 6.09 -14.83
N VAL A 39 11.14 6.27 -13.93
CA VAL A 39 9.81 5.68 -14.07
C VAL A 39 8.98 6.57 -15.00
N SER A 40 8.76 6.11 -16.22
CA SER A 40 8.00 6.81 -17.27
C SER A 40 6.93 5.90 -17.88
N GLY A 41 5.96 6.49 -18.58
CA GLY A 41 4.87 5.75 -19.25
C GLY A 41 3.65 5.46 -18.37
N TYR A 42 3.64 5.93 -17.12
CA TYR A 42 2.52 5.77 -16.19
C TYR A 42 1.87 7.11 -15.87
N SER A 43 0.59 7.08 -15.50
CA SER A 43 -0.15 8.27 -15.07
C SER A 43 -1.21 7.92 -14.05
N LEU A 44 -1.60 8.89 -13.24
CA LEU A 44 -2.71 8.70 -12.31
C LEU A 44 -4.01 8.42 -13.08
N ASN A 45 -4.79 7.47 -12.59
CA ASN A 45 -6.20 7.39 -12.90
C ASN A 45 -6.91 8.61 -12.30
N ALA A 46 -7.68 9.31 -13.14
CA ALA A 46 -8.43 10.50 -12.71
C ALA A 46 -9.51 10.11 -11.69
N ASP A 47 -10.18 8.99 -11.93
CA ASP A 47 -11.05 8.33 -10.97
C ASP A 47 -10.23 7.31 -10.16
N PHE A 48 -10.12 7.53 -8.85
CA PHE A 48 -9.39 6.65 -7.94
C PHE A 48 -9.90 5.20 -7.96
N ALA A 49 -11.20 4.98 -8.18
CA ALA A 49 -11.79 3.64 -8.22
C ALA A 49 -11.27 2.80 -9.41
N LYS A 50 -10.79 3.45 -10.48
CA LYS A 50 -10.22 2.78 -11.66
C LYS A 50 -8.84 2.19 -11.44
N ASN A 51 -8.36 2.15 -10.20
CA ASN A 51 -7.19 1.37 -9.82
C ASN A 51 -7.53 -0.04 -9.34
N PHE A 52 -8.79 -0.34 -9.00
CA PHE A 52 -9.14 -1.54 -8.22
C PHE A 52 -10.17 -2.42 -8.93
N GLY A 53 -10.12 -3.71 -8.63
CA GLY A 53 -10.98 -4.73 -9.23
C GLY A 53 -10.45 -5.24 -10.57
N SER A 54 -10.81 -6.49 -10.89
CA SER A 54 -10.31 -7.21 -12.07
C SER A 54 -10.54 -6.50 -13.41
N ALA A 55 -11.57 -5.68 -13.51
CA ALA A 55 -11.87 -4.91 -14.72
C ALA A 55 -10.87 -3.77 -15.02
N ASN A 56 -9.99 -3.42 -14.07
CA ASN A 56 -9.06 -2.28 -14.18
C ASN A 56 -7.58 -2.68 -14.07
N GLU A 57 -7.29 -3.98 -14.09
CA GLU A 57 -5.94 -4.53 -13.92
C GLU A 57 -4.96 -4.06 -14.98
N ASN A 58 -3.70 -3.93 -14.57
CA ASN A 58 -2.62 -3.48 -15.45
C ASN A 58 -2.94 -2.16 -16.18
N GLY A 59 -3.81 -1.34 -15.59
CA GLY A 59 -4.17 -0.03 -16.12
C GLY A 59 -3.00 0.95 -16.09
N LYS A 60 -3.22 2.15 -16.63
CA LYS A 60 -2.17 3.18 -16.81
C LYS A 60 -1.46 3.65 -15.52
N GLU A 61 -2.05 3.42 -14.34
CA GLU A 61 -1.42 3.73 -13.05
C GLU A 61 -0.63 2.52 -12.51
N SER A 62 -0.91 1.30 -12.96
CA SER A 62 -0.27 0.08 -12.50
C SER A 62 1.17 -0.02 -12.99
N ILE A 63 2.10 -0.29 -12.08
CA ILE A 63 3.51 -0.51 -12.42
C ILE A 63 3.85 -2.00 -12.33
N PHE A 64 3.36 -2.66 -11.28
CA PHE A 64 3.52 -4.09 -11.11
C PHE A 64 2.41 -4.66 -10.22
N GLU A 65 1.83 -5.76 -10.69
CA GLU A 65 0.75 -6.51 -10.05
C GLU A 65 1.11 -7.99 -10.03
N VAL A 66 0.80 -8.69 -8.95
CA VAL A 66 0.73 -10.15 -8.97
C VAL A 66 -0.49 -10.53 -9.80
N GLN A 67 -0.25 -11.26 -10.88
CA GLN A 67 -1.28 -11.69 -11.82
C GLN A 67 -2.02 -12.89 -11.25
N PHE A 68 -3.34 -12.79 -11.11
CA PHE A 68 -4.22 -13.89 -10.77
C PHE A 68 -5.14 -14.22 -11.94
N LYS A 69 -5.57 -15.47 -12.00
CA LYS A 69 -6.55 -15.92 -12.97
C LYS A 69 -7.54 -16.83 -12.28
N ALA A 70 -8.82 -16.45 -12.34
CA ALA A 70 -9.90 -17.33 -11.99
C ALA A 70 -10.03 -18.43 -13.05
N ASN A 71 -9.27 -19.49 -12.86
CA ASN A 71 -9.33 -20.73 -13.60
C ASN A 71 -9.30 -21.88 -12.58
N ASN A 72 -9.86 -23.04 -12.90
CA ASN A 72 -9.88 -24.17 -11.96
C ASN A 72 -8.49 -24.86 -11.83
N THR A 73 -7.40 -24.12 -12.03
CA THR A 73 -6.01 -24.60 -11.94
C THR A 73 -5.26 -24.05 -10.73
N GLY A 74 -5.96 -23.35 -9.82
CA GLY A 74 -5.40 -22.90 -8.55
C GLY A 74 -4.60 -21.58 -8.62
N GLU A 75 -4.78 -20.81 -9.69
CA GLU A 75 -4.08 -19.53 -9.92
C GLU A 75 -4.94 -18.31 -9.55
N GLY A 76 -6.11 -18.54 -8.95
CA GLY A 76 -7.03 -17.48 -8.55
C GLY A 76 -6.70 -16.86 -7.21
N SER A 77 -7.15 -15.62 -7.06
CA SER A 77 -7.01 -14.84 -5.84
C SER A 77 -8.05 -15.26 -4.81
N SER A 78 -7.61 -15.53 -3.59
CA SER A 78 -8.50 -15.84 -2.46
C SER A 78 -8.92 -14.59 -1.66
N TYR A 79 -8.33 -13.45 -1.96
CA TYR A 79 -8.49 -12.22 -1.17
C TYR A 79 -9.94 -11.75 -1.01
N PRO A 80 -10.80 -11.76 -2.05
CA PRO A 80 -12.20 -11.35 -1.87
C PRO A 80 -12.93 -12.14 -0.79
N ASN A 81 -12.71 -13.45 -0.70
CA ASN A 81 -13.30 -14.29 0.35
C ASN A 81 -12.65 -14.09 1.72
N GLN A 82 -11.34 -13.84 1.79
CA GLN A 82 -10.64 -13.56 3.04
C GLN A 82 -11.11 -12.26 3.70
N VAL A 83 -11.25 -11.19 2.92
CA VAL A 83 -11.51 -9.84 3.44
C VAL A 83 -13.00 -9.50 3.56
N ALA A 84 -13.88 -10.27 2.93
CA ALA A 84 -15.32 -10.09 3.08
C ALA A 84 -15.75 -10.29 4.55
N PRO A 85 -16.57 -9.39 5.12
CA PRO A 85 -17.12 -9.55 6.46
C PRO A 85 -17.90 -10.86 6.61
N VAL A 86 -17.72 -11.52 7.75
CA VAL A 86 -18.52 -12.70 8.12
C VAL A 86 -20.02 -12.36 8.01
N GLY A 87 -20.76 -13.18 7.26
CA GLY A 87 -22.19 -12.98 6.99
C GLY A 87 -22.51 -12.17 5.72
N ALA A 88 -21.55 -11.45 5.14
CA ALA A 88 -21.78 -10.58 3.98
C ALA A 88 -21.70 -11.34 2.63
N ARG A 89 -22.43 -12.45 2.48
CA ARG A 89 -22.38 -13.32 1.28
C ARG A 89 -22.62 -12.57 -0.03
N ALA A 90 -23.51 -11.58 -0.02
CA ALA A 90 -23.85 -10.81 -1.22
C ALA A 90 -22.66 -10.01 -1.78
N LEU A 91 -21.70 -9.59 -0.94
CA LEU A 91 -20.52 -8.83 -1.37
C LEU A 91 -19.59 -9.66 -2.27
N VAL A 92 -19.61 -10.98 -2.13
CA VAL A 92 -18.84 -11.92 -2.97
C VAL A 92 -19.75 -12.72 -3.91
N GLY A 93 -20.90 -12.15 -4.27
CA GLY A 93 -21.84 -12.78 -5.21
C GLY A 93 -22.39 -14.13 -4.76
N ASN A 94 -22.48 -14.34 -3.43
CA ASN A 94 -22.89 -15.58 -2.77
C ASN A 94 -21.96 -16.80 -2.99
N ILE A 95 -20.71 -16.56 -3.40
CA ILE A 95 -19.70 -17.59 -3.70
C ILE A 95 -18.61 -17.61 -2.62
N GLY A 96 -18.28 -18.81 -2.15
CA GLY A 96 -17.21 -19.04 -1.18
C GLY A 96 -17.50 -18.55 0.23
N THR A 97 -16.45 -18.51 1.04
CA THR A 97 -16.48 -18.09 2.45
C THR A 97 -16.32 -16.58 2.62
N GLN A 98 -16.64 -16.07 3.82
CA GLN A 98 -16.36 -14.70 4.24
C GLN A 98 -15.63 -14.78 5.58
N ARG A 99 -14.34 -14.42 5.62
CA ARG A 99 -13.49 -14.68 6.80
C ARG A 99 -13.26 -13.47 7.68
N GLY A 100 -13.50 -12.25 7.17
CA GLY A 100 -13.28 -11.02 7.92
C GLY A 100 -11.84 -10.82 8.39
N GLU A 101 -10.86 -11.33 7.64
CA GLU A 101 -9.43 -11.34 8.05
C GLU A 101 -8.76 -9.96 7.90
N ASN A 102 -9.40 -9.00 7.23
CA ASN A 102 -8.92 -7.62 7.12
C ASN A 102 -10.05 -6.62 7.39
N ILE A 103 -10.07 -6.10 8.62
CA ILE A 103 -11.06 -5.13 9.11
C ILE A 103 -10.32 -3.80 9.37
N PRO A 104 -10.40 -2.82 8.45
CA PRO A 104 -9.83 -1.50 8.65
C PRO A 104 -10.36 -0.86 9.94
N SER A 105 -9.48 -0.32 10.77
CA SER A 105 -9.90 0.27 12.05
C SER A 105 -10.83 1.47 11.84
N LYS A 106 -11.77 1.67 12.78
CA LYS A 106 -12.64 2.85 12.77
C LYS A 106 -11.83 4.15 12.76
N THR A 107 -10.74 4.20 13.53
CA THR A 107 -9.81 5.33 13.56
C THR A 107 -9.17 5.62 12.20
N LEU A 108 -8.92 4.59 11.37
CA LEU A 108 -8.47 4.83 9.99
C LEU A 108 -9.60 5.45 9.15
N TYR A 109 -10.81 4.88 9.21
CA TYR A 109 -11.97 5.39 8.48
C TYR A 109 -12.29 6.86 8.84
N ASP A 110 -12.29 7.19 10.12
CA ASP A 110 -12.57 8.54 10.62
C ASP A 110 -11.42 9.54 10.36
N SER A 111 -10.22 9.06 10.02
CA SER A 111 -9.04 9.94 9.84
C SER A 111 -8.97 10.63 8.48
N PHE A 112 -9.82 10.25 7.54
CA PHE A 112 -9.89 10.88 6.22
C PHE A 112 -10.40 12.33 6.34
N GLU A 113 -9.90 13.21 5.47
CA GLU A 113 -10.38 14.58 5.39
C GLU A 113 -11.84 14.61 4.90
N THR A 114 -12.62 15.62 5.33
CA THR A 114 -13.97 15.80 4.82
C THR A 114 -13.91 16.05 3.31
N GLY A 115 -14.71 15.29 2.54
CA GLY A 115 -14.72 15.37 1.08
C GLY A 115 -13.67 14.49 0.38
N ASP A 116 -12.83 13.73 1.12
CA ASP A 116 -11.88 12.81 0.51
C ASP A 116 -12.60 11.66 -0.21
N LEU A 117 -12.50 11.66 -1.54
CA LEU A 117 -13.19 10.68 -2.41
C LEU A 117 -12.68 9.25 -2.20
N ARG A 118 -11.50 9.06 -1.60
CA ARG A 118 -10.89 7.73 -1.44
C ARG A 118 -11.50 6.94 -0.30
N ARG A 119 -12.10 7.57 0.71
CA ARG A 119 -12.55 6.90 1.94
C ARG A 119 -13.51 5.74 1.64
N ASP A 120 -14.61 6.04 0.94
CA ASP A 120 -15.70 5.10 0.71
C ASP A 120 -15.43 4.15 -0.49
N ILE A 121 -14.37 4.41 -1.25
CA ILE A 121 -13.78 3.48 -2.23
C ILE A 121 -12.86 2.49 -1.52
N SER A 122 -12.09 2.98 -0.52
CA SER A 122 -11.11 2.20 0.22
C SER A 122 -11.74 1.25 1.23
N ILE A 123 -12.69 1.76 2.01
CA ILE A 123 -13.29 1.08 3.16
C ILE A 123 -14.80 1.10 3.00
N GLY A 124 -15.42 -0.08 3.04
CA GLY A 124 -16.86 -0.21 3.10
C GLY A 124 -17.33 -0.49 4.53
N ILE A 125 -18.61 -0.26 4.80
CA ILE A 125 -19.23 -0.57 6.10
C ILE A 125 -20.38 -1.55 5.86
N PHE A 126 -20.28 -2.75 6.41
CA PHE A 126 -21.33 -3.76 6.38
C PHE A 126 -22.24 -3.61 7.62
N GLU A 127 -23.55 -3.60 7.40
CA GLU A 127 -24.60 -3.45 8.43
C GLU A 127 -24.35 -2.29 9.40
N ASN A 128 -23.82 -1.17 8.90
CA ASN A 128 -23.47 0.03 9.69
C ASN A 128 -22.54 -0.25 10.90
N ARG A 129 -21.78 -1.35 10.86
CA ARG A 129 -21.01 -1.82 12.02
C ARG A 129 -19.61 -2.30 11.68
N ILE A 130 -19.45 -3.05 10.59
CA ILE A 130 -18.20 -3.76 10.29
C ILE A 130 -17.51 -3.11 9.10
N ASN A 131 -16.36 -2.49 9.35
CA ASN A 131 -15.50 -2.00 8.28
C ASN A 131 -14.88 -3.16 7.49
N TYR A 132 -14.68 -3.00 6.19
CA TYR A 132 -13.97 -3.98 5.37
C TYR A 132 -13.14 -3.33 4.25
N ALA A 133 -12.12 -4.06 3.80
CA ALA A 133 -11.22 -3.67 2.72
C ALA A 133 -11.93 -3.70 1.36
N LYS A 134 -12.75 -2.70 1.06
CA LYS A 134 -13.63 -2.66 -0.11
C LYS A 134 -12.89 -2.74 -1.46
N LYS A 135 -11.66 -2.22 -1.54
CA LYS A 135 -10.80 -2.36 -2.73
C LYS A 135 -10.55 -3.81 -3.15
N MET A 136 -10.63 -4.74 -2.20
CA MET A 136 -10.33 -6.15 -2.40
C MET A 136 -11.61 -7.01 -2.53
N ILE A 137 -12.79 -6.39 -2.61
CA ILE A 137 -14.06 -7.09 -2.76
C ILE A 137 -14.43 -7.16 -4.24
N GLU A 138 -14.58 -8.38 -4.74
CA GLU A 138 -15.24 -8.68 -6.00
C GLU A 138 -15.90 -10.06 -5.93
N LYS A 139 -16.65 -10.42 -6.97
CA LYS A 139 -17.27 -11.75 -7.09
C LYS A 139 -16.24 -12.75 -7.63
N PRO A 140 -15.82 -13.76 -6.85
CA PRO A 140 -14.95 -14.82 -7.35
C PRO A 140 -15.73 -15.80 -8.24
N LEU A 141 -15.02 -16.61 -9.04
CA LEU A 141 -15.57 -17.67 -9.88
C LEU A 141 -16.04 -18.87 -9.06
N THR A 142 -15.18 -19.34 -8.16
CA THR A 142 -15.45 -20.37 -7.14
C THR A 142 -14.87 -19.91 -5.81
N GLU A 143 -15.07 -20.69 -4.74
CA GLU A 143 -14.44 -20.36 -3.46
C GLU A 143 -12.93 -20.17 -3.62
N ASN A 144 -12.43 -19.06 -3.09
CA ASN A 144 -11.01 -18.67 -3.09
C ASN A 144 -10.39 -18.54 -4.50
N ASN A 145 -11.20 -18.28 -5.52
CA ASN A 145 -10.76 -18.28 -6.93
C ASN A 145 -11.31 -17.06 -7.68
N SER A 146 -10.62 -15.92 -7.57
CA SER A 146 -10.97 -14.65 -8.21
C SER A 146 -9.92 -14.20 -9.22
N ASP A 147 -10.30 -13.33 -10.16
CA ASP A 147 -9.35 -12.73 -11.10
C ASP A 147 -8.52 -11.61 -10.41
N LEU A 148 -8.95 -11.09 -9.26
CA LEU A 148 -8.34 -9.93 -8.57
C LEU A 148 -6.81 -10.01 -8.42
N ASN A 149 -6.13 -9.23 -9.25
CA ASN A 149 -4.71 -8.92 -9.10
C ASN A 149 -4.41 -8.18 -7.80
N ILE A 150 -3.19 -8.43 -7.29
CA ILE A 150 -2.67 -7.72 -6.13
C ILE A 150 -1.64 -6.69 -6.58
N ILE A 151 -1.97 -5.43 -6.36
CA ILE A 151 -1.10 -4.29 -6.68
C ILE A 151 0.11 -4.31 -5.75
N VAL A 152 1.31 -4.42 -6.34
CA VAL A 152 2.58 -4.34 -5.61
C VAL A 152 3.10 -2.90 -5.64
N MET A 153 3.05 -2.26 -6.82
CA MET A 153 3.45 -0.88 -7.04
C MET A 153 2.55 -0.22 -8.09
N ARG A 154 2.19 1.04 -7.84
CA ARG A 154 1.49 1.90 -8.80
C ARG A 154 2.05 3.32 -8.75
N PHE A 155 1.72 4.14 -9.74
CA PHE A 155 2.36 5.43 -9.97
C PHE A 155 2.19 6.42 -8.79
N ALA A 156 1.09 6.35 -8.03
CA ALA A 156 0.97 7.14 -6.82
C ALA A 156 2.08 6.87 -5.78
N ASP A 157 2.58 5.62 -5.68
CA ASP A 157 3.69 5.28 -4.78
C ASP A 157 4.95 6.01 -5.23
N VAL A 158 5.22 6.04 -6.55
CA VAL A 158 6.36 6.77 -7.12
C VAL A 158 6.28 8.27 -6.83
N LEU A 159 5.10 8.89 -7.02
CA LEU A 159 4.92 10.31 -6.74
C LEU A 159 5.16 10.65 -5.28
N LEU A 160 4.59 9.86 -4.35
CA LEU A 160 4.72 10.10 -2.92
C LEU A 160 6.12 9.77 -2.39
N MET A 161 6.77 8.72 -2.90
CA MET A 161 8.18 8.42 -2.58
C MET A 161 9.12 9.53 -3.06
N ARG A 162 8.88 10.08 -4.26
CA ARG A 162 9.69 11.18 -4.81
C ARG A 162 9.44 12.48 -4.03
N ALA A 163 8.20 12.77 -3.66
CA ALA A 163 7.87 13.90 -2.79
C ALA A 163 8.58 13.80 -1.43
N GLU A 164 8.57 12.62 -0.82
CA GLU A 164 9.30 12.33 0.43
C GLU A 164 10.81 12.57 0.25
N ALA A 165 11.43 11.90 -0.72
CA ALA A 165 12.88 11.99 -0.93
C ALA A 165 13.37 13.40 -1.29
N LEU A 166 12.57 14.18 -2.03
CA LEU A 166 12.88 15.59 -2.32
C LEU A 166 12.84 16.44 -1.04
N ASN A 167 11.80 16.27 -0.23
CA ASN A 167 11.67 16.97 1.04
C ASN A 167 12.84 16.66 2.00
N GLU A 168 13.24 15.39 2.09
CA GLU A 168 14.35 14.97 2.96
C GLU A 168 15.71 15.50 2.50
N GLN A 169 15.93 15.65 1.19
CA GLN A 169 17.14 16.29 0.66
C GLN A 169 17.18 17.78 0.98
N SER A 170 16.10 18.48 0.65
CA SER A 170 15.98 19.91 0.90
C SER A 170 14.53 20.35 0.79
N TYR A 171 13.98 20.86 1.89
CA TYR A 171 12.65 21.45 1.87
C TYR A 171 12.66 22.74 1.02
N VAL A 172 11.80 22.78 0.01
CA VAL A 172 11.58 23.95 -0.86
C VAL A 172 10.11 24.35 -0.81
N ALA A 173 9.84 25.56 -0.32
CA ALA A 173 8.50 26.10 -0.22
C ALA A 173 7.80 26.11 -1.59
N ASN A 174 6.65 25.43 -1.70
CA ASN A 174 5.87 25.29 -2.94
C ASN A 174 6.66 24.71 -4.13
N GLY A 175 7.76 23.99 -3.86
CA GLY A 175 8.58 23.36 -4.89
C GLY A 175 7.96 22.09 -5.48
N GLU A 176 8.80 21.31 -6.15
CA GLU A 176 8.38 20.07 -6.84
C GLU A 176 7.71 19.06 -5.90
N ALA A 177 8.21 18.91 -4.66
CA ALA A 177 7.62 18.01 -3.67
C ALA A 177 6.13 18.34 -3.42
N PHE A 178 5.77 19.63 -3.30
CA PHE A 178 4.39 20.07 -3.19
C PHE A 178 3.56 19.73 -4.42
N SER A 179 4.12 19.91 -5.61
CA SER A 179 3.44 19.56 -6.87
C SER A 179 3.11 18.07 -6.95
N LEU A 180 4.03 17.21 -6.52
CA LEU A 180 3.84 15.75 -6.48
C LEU A 180 2.78 15.33 -5.44
N LEU A 181 2.85 15.90 -4.22
CA LEU A 181 1.85 15.67 -3.17
C LEU A 181 0.45 16.13 -3.63
N ASN A 182 0.36 17.32 -4.20
CA ASN A 182 -0.92 17.92 -4.61
C ASN A 182 -1.56 17.20 -5.80
N GLN A 183 -0.80 16.50 -6.64
CA GLN A 183 -1.41 15.61 -7.66
C GLN A 183 -2.29 14.54 -7.02
N ILE A 184 -1.85 13.93 -5.91
CA ILE A 184 -2.63 12.93 -5.19
C ILE A 184 -3.83 13.59 -4.50
N ARG A 185 -3.62 14.71 -3.82
CA ARG A 185 -4.68 15.44 -3.10
C ARG A 185 -5.79 15.91 -4.03
N ASN A 186 -5.43 16.52 -5.15
CA ASN A 186 -6.42 17.04 -6.10
C ASN A 186 -7.23 15.90 -6.74
N ARG A 187 -6.60 14.75 -7.03
CA ARG A 187 -7.29 13.54 -7.49
C ARG A 187 -8.24 12.96 -6.44
N ALA A 188 -7.93 13.14 -5.16
CA ALA A 188 -8.80 12.78 -4.04
C ALA A 188 -9.92 13.81 -3.76
N GLY A 189 -10.03 14.89 -4.55
CA GLY A 189 -11.00 15.97 -4.32
C GLY A 189 -10.61 16.95 -3.22
N LEU A 190 -9.36 16.88 -2.73
CA LEU A 190 -8.88 17.71 -1.63
C LEU A 190 -8.16 18.97 -2.15
N ALA A 191 -8.19 20.02 -1.33
CA ALA A 191 -7.44 21.23 -1.61
C ALA A 191 -5.92 20.98 -1.62
N SER A 192 -5.24 21.63 -2.56
CA SER A 192 -3.78 21.68 -2.60
C SER A 192 -3.21 22.34 -1.33
N LEU A 193 -2.13 21.78 -0.81
CA LEU A 193 -1.38 22.35 0.30
C LEU A 193 -0.24 23.21 -0.23
N THR A 194 0.09 24.25 0.52
CA THR A 194 1.21 25.16 0.24
C THR A 194 2.15 25.23 1.44
N SER A 195 3.25 25.96 1.31
CA SER A 195 4.15 26.27 2.42
C SER A 195 3.46 27.02 3.57
N VAL A 196 2.27 27.60 3.36
CA VAL A 196 1.45 28.16 4.45
C VAL A 196 0.95 27.03 5.36
N ASN A 197 0.54 25.91 4.78
CA ASN A 197 0.05 24.75 5.54
C ASN A 197 1.21 23.89 6.07
N LEU A 198 2.28 23.76 5.29
CA LEU A 198 3.41 22.87 5.56
C LEU A 198 4.70 23.70 5.63
N PRO A 199 4.93 24.48 6.70
CA PRO A 199 5.96 25.54 6.70
C PRO A 199 7.40 25.05 6.75
N ASN A 200 7.62 23.75 6.96
CA ASN A 200 8.95 23.18 7.11
C ASN A 200 8.98 21.69 6.71
N GLN A 201 10.20 21.14 6.67
CA GLN A 201 10.48 19.75 6.29
C GLN A 201 9.67 18.74 7.12
N ALA A 202 9.55 18.95 8.44
CA ALA A 202 8.86 18.02 9.33
C ALA A 202 7.34 18.01 9.11
N ALA A 203 6.75 19.19 8.89
CA ALA A 203 5.33 19.32 8.54
C ALA A 203 5.03 18.64 7.20
N PHE A 204 5.88 18.87 6.19
CA PHE A 204 5.74 18.23 4.89
C PHE A 204 5.87 16.70 4.98
N ARG A 205 6.90 16.20 5.68
CA ARG A 205 7.10 14.76 5.95
C ARG A 205 5.85 14.12 6.57
N THR A 206 5.27 14.80 7.57
CA THR A 206 4.05 14.34 8.24
C THR A 206 2.85 14.30 7.29
N ALA A 207 2.72 15.30 6.40
CA ALA A 207 1.68 15.31 5.38
C ALA A 207 1.84 14.14 4.39
N VAL A 208 3.06 13.84 3.93
CA VAL A 208 3.30 12.67 3.06
C VAL A 208 2.93 11.37 3.78
N TYR A 209 3.30 11.20 5.06
CA TYR A 209 2.93 10.01 5.82
C TYR A 209 1.42 9.84 6.00
N LYS A 210 0.68 10.94 6.13
CA LYS A 210 -0.79 10.94 6.17
C LYS A 210 -1.34 10.56 4.79
N GLU A 211 -0.85 11.21 3.74
CA GLU A 211 -1.30 10.97 2.37
C GLU A 211 -1.09 9.50 1.96
N ARG A 212 0.10 8.93 2.23
CA ARG A 212 0.38 7.49 1.99
C ARG A 212 -0.57 6.56 2.76
N ARG A 213 -0.92 6.91 4.00
CA ARG A 213 -1.84 6.11 4.83
C ARG A 213 -3.24 6.03 4.21
N HIS A 214 -3.70 7.13 3.62
CA HIS A 214 -5.04 7.24 3.01
C HIS A 214 -5.06 6.71 1.58
N GLU A 215 -4.00 6.95 0.82
CA GLU A 215 -3.86 6.49 -0.55
C GLU A 215 -3.79 4.96 -0.63
N PHE A 216 -3.04 4.31 0.27
CA PHE A 216 -2.69 2.88 0.18
C PHE A 216 -3.41 1.98 1.20
N VAL A 217 -4.62 2.37 1.62
CA VAL A 217 -5.45 1.49 2.47
C VAL A 217 -5.60 0.12 1.79
N SER A 218 -5.27 -0.93 2.53
CA SER A 218 -5.30 -2.34 2.11
C SER A 218 -4.37 -2.72 0.95
N GLU A 219 -3.37 -1.89 0.63
CA GLU A 219 -2.39 -2.17 -0.44
C GLU A 219 -1.01 -2.61 0.12
N PHE A 220 -1.00 -3.18 1.33
CA PHE A 220 0.18 -3.81 1.97
C PHE A 220 1.41 -2.89 2.18
N GLN A 221 1.22 -1.57 2.21
CA GLN A 221 2.33 -0.60 2.34
C GLN A 221 2.63 -0.17 3.78
N ARG A 222 1.59 -0.05 4.61
CA ARG A 222 1.65 0.76 5.84
C ARG A 222 2.68 0.26 6.85
N TRP A 223 2.81 -1.05 7.03
CA TRP A 223 3.78 -1.61 7.98
C TRP A 223 5.21 -1.23 7.61
N PHE A 224 5.58 -1.42 6.34
CA PHE A 224 6.91 -1.07 5.84
C PHE A 224 7.21 0.43 5.96
N ASP A 225 6.22 1.28 5.68
CA ASP A 225 6.34 2.73 5.90
C ASP A 225 6.59 3.08 7.36
N LEU A 226 5.91 2.41 8.30
CA LEU A 226 6.10 2.66 9.73
C LEU A 226 7.45 2.18 10.24
N VAL A 227 7.90 1.00 9.80
CA VAL A 227 9.19 0.42 10.21
C VAL A 227 10.34 1.28 9.67
N ARG A 228 10.36 1.59 8.37
CA ARG A 228 11.47 2.35 7.76
C ARG A 228 11.60 3.78 8.30
N THR A 229 10.52 4.34 8.83
CA THR A 229 10.49 5.70 9.42
C THR A 229 10.67 5.70 10.93
N GLY A 230 10.91 4.54 11.57
CA GLY A 230 11.07 4.42 13.01
C GLY A 230 9.79 4.73 13.81
N ARG A 231 8.63 4.66 13.16
CA ARG A 231 7.33 5.07 13.73
C ARG A 231 6.44 3.91 14.16
N ALA A 232 6.81 2.66 13.84
CA ALA A 232 5.99 1.49 14.09
C ALA A 232 5.55 1.37 15.55
N ILE A 233 6.48 1.31 16.50
CA ILE A 233 6.17 1.16 17.94
C ILE A 233 5.22 2.28 18.41
N ALA A 234 5.59 3.54 18.19
CA ALA A 234 4.80 4.68 18.65
C ALA A 234 3.39 4.72 18.05
N VAL A 235 3.25 4.43 16.75
CA VAL A 235 1.95 4.47 16.08
C VAL A 235 1.08 3.27 16.46
N MET A 236 1.65 2.07 16.56
CA MET A 236 0.88 0.87 16.87
C MET A 236 0.41 0.89 18.33
N ASN A 237 1.29 1.25 19.28
CA ASN A 237 0.94 1.31 20.70
C ASN A 237 -0.04 2.43 21.03
N ALA A 238 -0.09 3.49 20.21
CA ALA A 238 -1.13 4.51 20.33
C ALA A 238 -2.48 4.08 19.72
N SER A 239 -2.51 3.00 18.93
CA SER A 239 -3.71 2.59 18.17
C SER A 239 -4.57 1.54 18.88
N THR A 240 -4.01 0.86 19.88
CA THR A 240 -4.70 -0.21 20.62
C THR A 240 -4.11 -0.33 22.03
N SER A 241 -4.96 -0.72 22.98
CA SER A 241 -4.54 -1.12 24.33
C SER A 241 -4.56 -2.65 24.51
N ALA A 242 -4.87 -3.41 23.47
CA ALA A 242 -5.00 -4.87 23.54
C ALA A 242 -3.64 -5.59 23.58
N PHE A 243 -2.59 -4.94 23.07
CA PHE A 243 -1.22 -5.44 23.07
C PHE A 243 -0.25 -4.26 22.98
N THR A 244 1.01 -4.54 23.29
CA THR A 244 2.13 -3.62 23.14
C THR A 244 3.08 -4.20 22.10
N VAL A 245 3.46 -3.39 21.12
CA VAL A 245 4.54 -3.68 20.17
C VAL A 245 5.87 -3.33 20.80
N GLU A 246 6.77 -4.31 20.83
CA GLU A 246 8.13 -4.20 21.34
C GLU A 246 9.16 -4.10 20.20
N GLN A 247 10.41 -3.79 20.56
CA GLN A 247 11.48 -3.54 19.58
C GLN A 247 11.80 -4.75 18.71
N PHE A 248 11.77 -5.97 19.27
CA PHE A 248 12.09 -7.19 18.52
C PHE A 248 10.99 -7.57 17.51
N GLU A 249 9.75 -7.14 17.75
CA GLU A 249 8.58 -7.42 16.90
C GLU A 249 8.53 -6.56 15.63
N LEU A 250 9.52 -5.69 15.43
CA LEU A 250 9.72 -4.99 14.15
C LEU A 250 10.19 -5.94 13.04
N LEU A 251 10.68 -7.13 13.40
CA LEU A 251 11.03 -8.21 12.49
C LEU A 251 10.20 -9.45 12.85
N PHE A 252 9.80 -10.23 11.84
CA PHE A 252 9.18 -11.52 12.10
C PHE A 252 10.22 -12.55 12.57
N PRO A 253 9.84 -13.54 13.39
CA PRO A 253 10.72 -14.66 13.69
C PRO A 253 11.02 -15.43 12.40
N ILE A 254 12.26 -15.91 12.28
CA ILE A 254 12.62 -16.89 11.26
C ILE A 254 11.84 -18.17 11.57
N PRO A 255 11.16 -18.79 10.58
CA PRO A 255 10.40 -20.02 10.80
C PRO A 255 11.23 -21.11 11.47
N LEU A 256 10.72 -21.69 12.56
CA LEU A 256 11.44 -22.69 13.34
C LEU A 256 11.87 -23.89 12.47
N THR A 257 11.04 -24.31 11.54
CA THR A 257 11.37 -25.39 10.59
C THR A 257 12.60 -25.10 9.74
N ALA A 258 12.88 -23.82 9.42
CA ALA A 258 14.08 -23.43 8.69
C ALA A 258 15.32 -23.43 9.60
N ILE A 259 15.17 -22.97 10.85
CA ILE A 259 16.23 -23.03 11.88
C ILE A 259 16.63 -24.48 12.13
N ASP A 260 15.65 -25.36 12.34
CA ASP A 260 15.87 -26.79 12.61
C ASP A 260 16.49 -27.50 11.42
N ALA A 261 16.12 -27.14 10.19
CA ALA A 261 16.70 -27.73 8.98
C ALA A 261 18.18 -27.36 8.80
N ILE A 262 18.58 -26.13 9.14
CA ILE A 262 20.00 -25.71 9.10
C ILE A 262 20.77 -26.24 10.31
N ASN A 263 20.12 -26.36 11.47
CA ASN A 263 20.67 -26.83 12.74
C ASN A 263 22.05 -26.23 13.09
N ASN A 264 22.25 -24.97 12.72
CA ASN A 264 23.50 -24.26 12.97
C ASN A 264 23.26 -22.76 13.16
N PRO A 265 23.25 -22.27 14.42
CA PRO A 265 22.95 -20.87 14.72
C PRO A 265 24.04 -19.90 14.24
N LYS A 266 25.22 -20.38 13.81
CA LYS A 266 26.23 -19.52 13.16
C LYS A 266 25.89 -19.21 11.71
N ILE A 267 25.06 -20.04 11.07
CA ILE A 267 24.63 -19.89 9.67
C ILE A 267 23.28 -19.17 9.62
N LEU A 268 22.33 -19.62 10.44
CA LEU A 268 20.99 -19.04 10.52
C LEU A 268 20.60 -18.85 12.00
N PRO A 269 21.09 -17.78 12.65
CA PRO A 269 20.61 -17.41 13.98
C PRO A 269 19.17 -16.89 13.90
N GLN A 270 18.41 -17.03 14.97
CA GLN A 270 17.12 -16.38 15.12
C GLN A 270 17.29 -14.85 15.24
N ASN A 271 16.26 -14.09 14.87
CA ASN A 271 16.19 -12.66 15.13
C ASN A 271 16.23 -12.38 16.65
N PRO A 272 17.02 -11.39 17.12
CA PRO A 272 17.12 -11.10 18.55
C PRO A 272 15.75 -10.85 19.19
N GLY A 273 15.46 -11.54 20.30
CA GLY A 273 14.18 -11.45 21.02
C GLY A 273 13.21 -12.60 20.78
N TYR A 274 13.50 -13.47 19.81
CA TYR A 274 12.76 -14.72 19.54
C TYR A 274 13.58 -15.97 19.87
#